data_AF-Q28U04-F1
#
_entry.id   AF-Q28U04-F1
#
_cell.length_a   1.000
_cell.length_b   1.000
_cell.length_c   1.000
_cell.angle_alpha   90.00
_cell.angle_beta   90.00
_cell.angle_gamma   90.00
#
_symmetry.space_group_name_H-M   'P 1'
#
loop_
_entity.id
_entity.type
_entity.pdbx_description
1 polymer ?
#
loop_
_entity_poly.entity_id
_entity_poly.type
_entity_poly.pdbx_seq_one_letter_code
_entity_poly.pdbx_strand_id
1 'polypeptide(L)'
;MQGRPAPLSMDDLADRDWIQSPPVPWSAFATLADGTAPGRTPRTAATCCNFTMAGKFVDEGQGFMIETYPLIANDFRAGRLVHLVPPVKLRPIDVYAIYPPTVRKMASRLFS
;
A
#
# COMPACT_ATOMS: atom_id res chain seq x y z
N MET A 1 7.77 -17.64 23.89
CA MET A 1 6.89 -16.65 23.25
C MET A 1 6.20 -17.33 22.08
N GLN A 2 4.90 -17.59 22.15
CA GLN A 2 4.14 -18.07 20.99
C GLN A 2 3.89 -16.86 20.08
N GLY A 3 4.44 -16.87 18.87
CA GLY A 3 4.16 -15.85 17.86
C GLY A 3 2.69 -15.90 17.44
N ARG A 4 2.10 -14.75 17.13
CA ARG A 4 0.77 -14.67 16.52
C ARG A 4 0.81 -15.44 15.18
N PRO A 5 -0.21 -16.26 14.86
CA PRO A 5 -0.26 -16.95 13.56
C PRO A 5 -0.15 -15.95 12.41
N ALA A 6 0.43 -16.41 11.29
CA ALA A 6 0.51 -15.60 10.08
C ALA A 6 -0.90 -15.24 9.61
N PRO A 7 -1.18 -13.96 9.29
CA PRO A 7 -2.50 -13.56 8.84
C PRO A 7 -2.78 -14.15 7.44
N LEU A 8 -4.00 -14.63 7.23
CA LEU A 8 -4.44 -15.31 6.01
C LEU A 8 -5.45 -14.47 5.21
N SER A 9 -6.03 -13.46 5.83
CA SER A 9 -7.05 -12.57 5.26
C SER A 9 -6.78 -11.10 5.64
N MET A 10 -7.50 -10.19 4.97
CA MET A 10 -7.46 -8.76 5.33
C MET A 10 -8.03 -8.52 6.74
N ASP A 11 -9.03 -9.30 7.17
CA ASP A 11 -9.63 -9.18 8.50
C ASP A 11 -8.66 -9.61 9.62
N ASP A 12 -7.71 -10.50 9.35
CA ASP A 12 -6.66 -10.88 10.31
C ASP A 12 -5.68 -9.73 10.62
N LEU A 13 -5.69 -8.68 9.80
CA LEU A 13 -4.91 -7.46 10.04
C LEU A 13 -5.64 -6.50 10.99
N ALA A 14 -6.91 -6.72 11.33
CA ALA A 14 -7.68 -5.79 12.15
C ALA A 14 -7.14 -5.61 13.59
N ASP A 15 -6.39 -6.59 14.09
CA ASP A 15 -5.73 -6.52 15.40
C ASP A 15 -4.30 -5.98 15.32
N ARG A 16 -3.94 -5.33 14.21
CA ARG A 16 -2.62 -4.73 13.97
C ARG A 16 -2.74 -3.22 13.78
N ASP A 17 -1.62 -2.55 14.03
CA ASP A 17 -1.49 -1.11 13.87
C ASP A 17 -1.21 -0.76 12.41
N TRP A 18 -2.08 0.06 11.83
CA TRP A 18 -1.98 0.50 10.44
C TRP A 18 -1.40 1.93 10.36
N ILE A 19 -0.38 2.08 9.53
CA ILE A 19 0.19 3.35 9.11
C ILE A 19 -0.47 3.73 7.78
N GLN A 20 -1.38 4.70 7.83
CA GLN A 20 -2.18 5.10 6.69
C GLN A 20 -1.44 6.12 5.82
N SER A 21 -1.34 5.88 4.51
CA SER A 21 -0.89 6.88 3.54
C SER A 21 -1.29 6.56 2.10
N PRO A 22 -1.74 7.56 1.30
CA PRO A 22 -2.50 8.76 1.67
C PRO A 22 -3.77 8.41 2.50
N PRO A 23 -4.66 9.36 2.88
CA PRO A 23 -5.83 9.08 3.72
C PRO A 23 -6.96 8.35 2.97
N VAL A 24 -6.61 7.24 2.33
CA VAL A 24 -7.54 6.29 1.69
C VAL A 24 -8.14 5.42 2.80
N PRO A 25 -9.47 5.23 2.85
CA PRO A 25 -10.10 4.35 3.85
C PRO A 25 -9.62 2.90 3.72
N TRP A 26 -9.53 2.18 4.85
CA TRP A 26 -9.16 0.75 4.86
C TRP A 26 -10.02 -0.09 3.93
N SER A 27 -11.32 0.18 3.89
CA SER A 27 -12.28 -0.52 3.04
C SER A 27 -11.93 -0.45 1.55
N ALA A 28 -11.33 0.66 1.09
CA ALA A 28 -10.92 0.80 -0.30
C ALA A 28 -9.80 -0.18 -0.66
N PHE A 29 -8.89 -0.50 0.27
CA PHE A 29 -7.86 -1.50 0.07
C PHE A 29 -8.37 -2.92 0.28
N ALA A 30 -9.11 -3.18 1.37
CA ALA A 30 -9.61 -4.51 1.67
C ALA A 30 -10.52 -5.06 0.57
N THR A 31 -11.35 -4.20 -0.02
CA THR A 31 -12.24 -4.57 -1.14
C THR A 31 -11.46 -4.94 -2.41
N LEU A 32 -10.17 -4.58 -2.54
CA LEU A 32 -9.34 -5.04 -3.66
C LEU A 32 -8.99 -6.54 -3.56
N ALA A 33 -9.10 -7.17 -2.39
CA ALA A 33 -8.78 -8.58 -2.23
C ALA A 33 -9.77 -9.49 -2.98
N ASP A 34 -11.07 -9.30 -2.77
CA ASP A 34 -12.12 -10.17 -3.31
C ASP A 34 -13.42 -9.44 -3.69
N GLY A 35 -13.46 -8.11 -3.56
CA GLY A 35 -14.66 -7.30 -3.81
C GLY A 35 -15.62 -7.20 -2.62
N THR A 36 -15.31 -7.80 -1.47
CA THR A 36 -16.13 -7.71 -0.26
C THR A 36 -15.64 -6.58 0.66
N ALA A 37 -16.58 -5.93 1.34
CA ALA A 37 -16.23 -4.98 2.39
C ALA A 37 -15.65 -5.73 3.59
N PRO A 38 -14.61 -5.19 4.26
CA PRO A 38 -14.02 -5.86 5.41
C PRO A 38 -15.00 -5.91 6.58
N GLY A 39 -15.03 -7.02 7.31
CA GLY A 39 -15.82 -7.12 8.54
C GLY A 39 -15.20 -6.32 9.69
N ARG A 40 -13.88 -6.08 9.61
CA ARG A 40 -13.11 -5.39 10.66
C ARG A 40 -12.08 -4.42 10.07
N THR A 41 -11.74 -3.38 10.83
CA THR A 41 -10.76 -2.36 10.42
C THR A 41 -9.62 -2.31 11.45
N PRO A 42 -8.35 -2.25 11.00
CA PRO A 42 -7.20 -2.06 11.90
C PRO A 42 -7.25 -0.72 12.61
N ARG A 43 -6.57 -0.62 13.76
CA ARG A 43 -6.35 0.67 14.41
C ARG A 43 -5.39 1.50 13.57
N THR A 44 -5.77 2.71 13.19
CA THR A 44 -4.84 3.67 12.59
C THR A 44 -3.91 4.21 13.67
N ALA A 45 -2.64 3.83 13.63
CA ALA A 45 -1.63 4.30 14.57
C ALA A 45 -1.03 5.65 14.15
N ALA A 46 -0.94 5.91 12.84
CA ALA A 46 -0.53 7.19 12.28
C ALA A 46 -1.16 7.40 10.89
N THR A 47 -1.39 8.67 10.54
CA THR A 47 -1.82 9.09 9.21
C THR A 47 -0.79 10.02 8.60
N CYS A 48 -0.33 9.68 7.40
CA CYS A 48 0.75 10.36 6.69
C CYS A 48 0.26 10.88 5.34
N CYS A 49 0.70 12.09 4.96
CA CYS A 49 0.37 12.66 3.66
C CYS A 49 1.17 12.07 2.48
N ASN A 50 2.22 11.29 2.76
CA ASN A 50 3.02 10.61 1.74
C ASN A 50 3.61 9.28 2.25
N PHE A 51 3.87 8.38 1.30
CA PHE A 51 4.38 7.03 1.54
C PHE A 51 5.79 7.01 2.14
N THR A 52 6.66 7.95 1.77
CA THR A 52 8.02 8.03 2.31
C THR A 52 8.04 8.20 3.83
N MET A 53 7.15 9.07 4.34
CA MET A 53 7.00 9.30 5.78
C MET A 53 6.37 8.09 6.47
N ALA A 54 5.34 7.48 5.86
CA ALA A 54 4.74 6.25 6.37
C ALA A 54 5.75 5.11 6.49
N GLY A 55 6.63 4.97 5.49
CA GLY A 55 7.72 3.98 5.48
C GLY A 55 8.64 4.09 6.70
N LYS A 56 8.91 5.31 7.21
CA LYS A 56 9.73 5.48 8.43
C LYS A 56 9.12 4.85 9.67
N PHE A 57 7.81 4.98 9.83
CA PHE A 57 7.11 4.31 10.94
C PHE A 57 7.14 2.77 10.81
N VAL A 58 7.08 2.26 9.58
CA VAL A 58 7.17 0.82 9.30
C VAL A 58 8.58 0.28 9.53
N ASP A 59 9.62 1.01 9.10
CA ASP A 59 11.02 0.67 9.34
C ASP A 59 11.34 0.58 10.85
N GLU A 60 10.68 1.41 11.66
CA GLU A 60 10.77 1.41 13.12
C GLU A 60 9.88 0.36 13.80
N GLY A 61 9.10 -0.42 13.03
CA GLY A 61 8.24 -1.48 13.54
C GLY A 61 6.97 -0.99 14.24
N GLN A 62 6.53 0.25 13.99
CA GLN A 62 5.35 0.84 14.64
C GLN A 62 4.00 0.37 14.05
N GLY A 63 4.05 -0.39 12.96
CA GLY A 63 2.84 -0.90 12.31
C GLY A 63 3.13 -1.46 10.92
N PHE A 64 2.06 -1.65 10.15
CA PHE A 64 2.14 -2.04 8.75
C PHE A 64 1.55 -0.95 7.85
N MET A 65 1.93 -0.94 6.58
CA MET A 65 1.33 -0.11 5.54
C MET A 65 0.95 -0.96 4.34
N ILE A 66 0.10 -0.41 3.46
CA ILE A 66 -0.14 -0.97 2.13
C ILE A 66 0.63 -0.12 1.14
N GLU A 67 1.40 -0.76 0.27
CA GLU A 67 2.25 -0.10 -0.70
C GLU A 67 2.36 -0.91 -1.99
N THR A 68 2.60 -0.21 -3.09
CA THR A 68 2.87 -0.77 -4.40
C THR A 68 4.26 -1.41 -4.45
N TYR A 69 4.32 -2.64 -4.99
CA TYR A 69 5.56 -3.42 -5.02
C TYR A 69 6.79 -2.68 -5.58
N PRO A 70 6.71 -1.88 -6.67
CA PRO A 70 7.88 -1.17 -7.19
C PRO A 70 8.58 -0.27 -6.19
N LEU A 71 7.85 0.32 -5.23
CA LEU A 71 8.41 1.24 -4.23
C LEU A 71 9.15 0.52 -3.09
N ILE A 72 8.82 -0.75 -2.83
CA ILE A 72 9.36 -1.54 -1.70
C ILE A 72 10.16 -2.78 -2.14
N ALA A 73 10.32 -2.99 -3.46
CA ALA A 73 10.97 -4.18 -3.99
C ALA A 73 12.40 -4.35 -3.48
N ASN A 74 13.13 -3.24 -3.28
CA ASN A 74 14.50 -3.28 -2.77
C ASN A 74 14.55 -3.67 -1.29
N ASP A 75 13.62 -3.19 -0.48
CA ASP A 75 13.51 -3.54 0.94
C ASP A 75 13.13 -5.00 1.13
N PHE A 76 12.23 -5.54 0.30
CA PHE A 76 11.95 -6.97 0.27
C PHE A 76 13.17 -7.81 -0.11
N ARG A 77 13.88 -7.44 -1.19
CA ARG A 77 15.10 -8.16 -1.61
C ARG A 77 16.19 -8.11 -0.55
N ALA A 78 16.29 -7.01 0.18
CA ALA A 78 17.24 -6.84 1.27
C ALA A 78 16.78 -7.48 2.60
N GLY A 79 15.59 -8.08 2.67
CA GLY A 79 15.05 -8.70 3.88
C GLY A 79 14.67 -7.71 4.99
N ARG A 80 14.49 -6.42 4.67
CA ARG A 80 14.08 -5.38 5.63
C ARG A 80 12.57 -5.37 5.87
N LEU A 81 11.79 -5.74 4.86
CA LEU A 81 10.33 -5.83 4.95
C LEU A 81 9.86 -7.26 4.70
N VAL A 82 8.69 -7.60 5.23
CA VAL A 82 8.03 -8.90 5.06
C VAL A 82 6.61 -8.74 4.57
N HIS A 83 6.19 -9.61 3.65
CA HIS A 83 4.83 -9.57 3.11
C HIS A 83 3.90 -10.25 4.12
N LEU A 84 2.97 -9.48 4.71
CA LEU A 84 2.16 -9.97 5.85
C LEU A 84 1.09 -10.98 5.45
N VAL A 85 0.40 -10.80 4.31
CA VAL A 85 -0.71 -11.67 3.89
C VAL A 85 -0.46 -12.27 2.49
N PRO A 86 0.56 -13.14 2.31
CA PRO A 86 0.92 -13.70 1.00
C PRO A 86 -0.22 -14.39 0.22
N PRO A 87 -1.20 -15.06 0.85
CA PRO A 87 -2.30 -15.68 0.13
C PRO A 87 -3.25 -14.67 -0.53
N VAL A 88 -3.33 -13.44 -0.01
CA VAL A 88 -4.24 -12.41 -0.52
C VAL A 88 -3.55 -11.65 -1.65
N LYS A 89 -4.15 -11.71 -2.84
CA LYS A 89 -3.76 -10.86 -3.97
C LYS A 89 -4.75 -9.72 -4.11
N LEU A 90 -4.28 -8.50 -3.91
CA LEU A 90 -5.08 -7.32 -4.21
C LEU A 90 -5.17 -7.15 -5.73
N ARG A 91 -6.36 -6.80 -6.24
CA ARG A 91 -6.54 -6.38 -7.63
C ARG A 91 -5.53 -5.27 -7.96
N PRO A 92 -4.85 -5.33 -9.12
CA PRO A 92 -3.89 -4.31 -9.51
C PRO A 92 -4.50 -2.90 -9.52
N ILE A 93 -3.70 -1.92 -9.15
CA ILE A 93 -4.02 -0.50 -9.32
C ILE A 93 -3.47 -0.08 -10.68
N ASP A 94 -4.33 0.47 -11.53
CA ASP A 94 -3.91 1.01 -12.81
C ASP A 94 -3.20 2.37 -12.64
N VAL A 95 -2.11 2.56 -13.36
CA VAL A 95 -1.35 3.81 -13.38
C VAL A 95 -1.47 4.42 -14.78
N TYR A 96 -2.07 5.61 -14.86
CA TYR A 96 -2.32 6.29 -16.13
C TYR A 96 -1.46 7.56 -16.25
N ALA A 97 -0.84 7.76 -17.41
CA ALA A 97 -0.30 9.05 -17.81
C ALA A 97 -1.45 9.89 -18.39
N ILE A 98 -1.82 10.98 -17.72
CA ILE A 98 -2.92 11.85 -18.13
C ILE A 98 -2.39 13.19 -18.61
N TYR A 99 -2.96 13.70 -19.70
CA TYR A 99 -2.53 14.97 -20.29
C TYR A 99 -3.72 15.67 -20.96
N PRO A 100 -3.85 17.02 -20.88
CA PRO A 100 -4.94 17.75 -21.51
C PRO A 100 -4.92 17.61 -23.05
N PRO A 101 -6.07 17.38 -23.70
CA PRO A 101 -6.13 17.19 -25.16
C PRO A 101 -5.63 18.40 -25.97
N THR A 102 -5.59 19.59 -25.37
CA THR A 102 -5.29 20.87 -26.03
C THR A 102 -3.80 21.14 -26.31
N VAL A 103 -2.86 20.38 -25.74
CA VAL A 103 -1.42 20.60 -26.00
C VAL A 103 -0.87 19.60 -27.00
N ARG A 104 -1.38 19.67 -28.24
CA ARG A 104 -0.79 19.00 -29.41
C ARG A 104 0.60 19.56 -29.81
N LYS A 105 1.14 20.56 -29.10
CA LYS A 105 2.36 21.31 -29.49
C LYS A 105 3.64 20.98 -28.72
N MET A 106 3.70 19.89 -27.95
CA MET A 106 4.95 19.48 -27.26
C MET A 106 5.72 18.33 -27.91
N ALA A 107 5.38 17.93 -29.15
CA ALA A 107 6.08 16.84 -29.85
C ALA A 107 7.09 17.29 -30.92
N SER A 108 7.18 18.59 -31.26
CA SER A 108 8.01 19.06 -32.39
C SER A 108 9.27 19.86 -32.02
N ARG A 109 9.70 19.89 -30.75
CA ARG A 109 10.89 20.68 -30.33
C ARG A 109 11.99 19.91 -29.60
N LEU A 110 11.91 18.59 -29.51
CA LEU A 110 12.94 17.77 -28.86
C LEU A 110 13.90 17.05 -29.85
N PHE A 111 13.75 17.28 -31.15
CA PHE A 111 14.66 16.79 -32.19
C PHE A 111 14.94 17.87 -33.25
N SER A 112 15.56 18.97 -32.84
CA SER A 112 16.19 19.95 -33.73
C SER A 112 17.46 20.47 -33.09
#